data_AF-A0A7L6ARQ5-F1
#
_entry.id   AF-A0A7L6ARQ5-F1
#
_cell.length_a   1.000
_cell.length_b   1.000
_cell.length_c   1.000
_cell.angle_alpha   90.00
_cell.angle_beta   90.00
_cell.angle_gamma   90.00
#
_symmetry.space_group_name_H-M   'P 1'
#
loop_
_entity.id
_entity.type
_entity.pdbx_description
1 polymer ?
#
loop_
_entity_poly.entity_id
_entity_poly.type
_entity_poly.pdbx_seq_one_letter_code
_entity_poly.pdbx_strand_id
1 'polypeptide(L)'
;MYSQLNYVGYIRLLLVTILFFFAHNAIAAVADSFRYPVGAIDGSGWIGNTNGLQWLQQWDYGGKCGYVYHPGVDFNKDGTTGDGDLGQPVYAVANGIVTFSGDGGASWGNIILIEHTLPDGSKVWSQYGHVKAYQLVMELAFQKASK
;
A
#
# COMPACT_ATOMS: atom_id res chain seq x y z
N MET A 1 -34.54 62.20 -3.42
CA MET A 1 -35.22 60.88 -3.57
C MET A 1 -34.14 59.81 -3.58
N TYR A 2 -34.32 58.79 -2.76
CA TYR A 2 -33.41 57.66 -2.48
C TYR A 2 -32.71 57.04 -3.72
N SER A 3 -31.43 56.67 -3.59
CA SER A 3 -31.02 55.25 -3.65
C SER A 3 -29.59 55.05 -3.16
N GLN A 4 -29.46 54.42 -2.00
CA GLN A 4 -28.25 53.82 -1.45
C GLN A 4 -27.84 52.63 -2.33
N LEU A 5 -26.61 52.60 -2.84
CA LEU A 5 -26.01 51.40 -3.44
C LEU A 5 -24.89 50.89 -2.52
N ASN A 6 -25.06 49.64 -2.10
CA ASN A 6 -24.40 49.00 -0.97
C ASN A 6 -22.91 48.75 -1.21
N TYR A 7 -22.07 49.35 -0.37
CA TYR A 7 -20.63 49.09 -0.29
C TYR A 7 -20.36 47.93 0.68
N VAL A 8 -20.74 46.70 0.32
CA VAL A 8 -20.41 45.49 1.08
C VAL A 8 -20.13 44.36 0.09
N GLY A 9 -18.86 44.16 -0.31
CA GLY A 9 -18.58 43.13 -1.31
C GLY A 9 -17.15 42.71 -1.60
N TYR A 10 -16.11 43.19 -0.90
CA TYR A 10 -14.72 42.86 -1.29
C TYR A 10 -13.71 42.64 -0.14
N ILE A 11 -14.11 42.06 1.00
CA ILE A 11 -13.16 41.67 2.08
C ILE A 11 -13.31 40.18 2.49
N ARG A 12 -13.81 39.30 1.62
CA ARG A 12 -13.87 37.84 1.89
C ARG A 12 -13.31 36.96 0.80
N LEU A 13 -12.35 37.45 0.03
CA LEU A 13 -11.67 36.64 -0.98
C LEU A 13 -10.16 36.89 -1.02
N LEU A 14 -9.51 36.96 0.14
CA LEU A 14 -8.04 36.98 0.21
C LEU A 14 -7.44 36.15 1.36
N LEU A 15 -8.24 35.38 2.10
CA LEU A 15 -7.77 34.57 3.23
C LEU A 15 -7.85 33.05 3.01
N VAL A 16 -8.42 32.58 1.90
CA VAL A 16 -8.62 31.12 1.66
C VAL A 16 -7.57 30.51 0.74
N THR A 17 -6.79 31.31 0.01
CA THR A 17 -5.80 30.82 -0.97
C THR A 17 -4.37 30.66 -0.44
N ILE A 18 -4.09 31.01 0.82
CA ILE A 18 -2.74 30.85 1.42
C ILE A 18 -2.62 29.56 2.27
N LEU A 19 -3.65 28.72 2.32
CA LEU A 19 -3.68 27.53 3.18
C LEU A 19 -3.51 26.17 2.48
N PHE A 20 -3.19 26.14 1.18
CA PHE A 20 -3.12 24.87 0.41
C PHE A 20 -1.90 24.69 -0.49
N PHE A 21 -0.76 25.27 -0.14
CA PHE A 21 0.53 24.89 -0.75
C PHE A 21 1.65 24.76 0.29
N PHE A 22 1.37 24.10 1.41
CA PHE A 22 2.40 23.22 1.95
C PHE A 22 2.25 21.88 1.25
N ALA A 23 2.88 21.77 0.07
CA ALA A 23 3.34 20.48 -0.39
C ALA A 23 4.24 19.97 0.73
N HIS A 24 3.68 19.18 1.64
CA HIS A 24 4.46 18.35 2.51
C HIS A 24 5.21 17.45 1.53
N ASN A 25 6.46 17.81 1.27
CA ASN A 25 7.47 16.82 0.95
C ASN A 25 7.56 15.99 2.23
N ALA A 26 6.57 15.11 2.43
CA ALA A 26 6.70 14.00 3.34
C ALA A 26 7.84 13.22 2.73
N ILE A 27 9.06 13.45 3.22
CA ILE A 27 10.05 12.39 3.20
C ILE A 27 9.29 11.24 3.82
N ALA A 28 8.92 10.24 3.02
CA ALA A 28 8.26 9.06 3.54
C ALA A 28 9.06 8.64 4.76
N ALA A 29 8.38 8.48 5.89
CA ALA A 29 9.05 8.15 7.13
C ALA A 29 9.98 6.96 6.86
N VAL A 30 11.16 6.96 7.46
CA VAL A 30 12.14 5.89 7.26
C VAL A 30 11.48 4.54 7.56
N ALA A 31 11.78 3.53 6.74
CA ALA A 31 11.35 2.15 6.94
C ALA A 31 12.26 1.46 7.96
N ASP A 32 12.02 1.72 9.24
CA ASP A 32 12.78 1.16 10.37
C ASP A 32 12.11 -0.08 11.00
N SER A 33 10.92 -0.44 10.51
CA SER A 33 10.14 -1.58 10.98
C SER A 33 9.36 -2.22 9.85
N PHE A 34 9.53 -3.54 9.69
CA PHE A 34 8.77 -4.35 8.74
C PHE A 34 7.78 -5.26 9.48
N ARG A 35 6.59 -5.45 8.91
CA ARG A 35 5.47 -6.24 9.45
C ARG A 35 4.82 -7.09 8.36
N TYR A 36 4.00 -8.05 8.76
CA TYR A 36 3.25 -8.85 7.81
C TYR A 36 2.25 -7.98 7.04
N PRO A 37 2.07 -8.21 5.73
CA PRO A 37 1.17 -7.43 4.89
C PRO A 37 -0.31 -7.82 5.07
N VAL A 38 -0.60 -8.83 5.87
CA VAL A 38 -1.93 -9.38 6.12
C VAL A 38 -2.06 -9.81 7.58
N GLY A 39 -3.28 -9.92 8.09
CA GLY A 39 -3.55 -10.34 9.47
C GLY A 39 -3.26 -9.25 10.49
N ALA A 40 -2.96 -9.67 11.72
CA ALA A 40 -2.42 -8.74 12.71
C ALA A 40 -0.96 -8.38 12.38
N ILE A 41 -0.36 -7.52 13.18
CA ILE A 41 1.01 -7.01 12.97
C ILE A 41 2.07 -8.12 12.84
N ASP A 42 1.80 -9.30 13.41
CA ASP A 42 2.63 -10.51 13.40
C ASP A 42 2.17 -11.57 12.38
N GLY A 43 1.18 -11.27 11.54
CA GLY A 43 0.62 -12.21 10.56
C GLY A 43 -0.35 -13.24 11.13
N SER A 44 -0.70 -13.15 12.41
CA SER A 44 -1.65 -14.10 13.02
C SER A 44 -2.99 -14.13 12.25
N GLY A 45 -3.49 -15.35 12.05
CA GLY A 45 -4.64 -15.63 11.21
C GLY A 45 -4.33 -15.84 9.72
N TRP A 46 -3.06 -15.79 9.31
CA TRP A 46 -2.63 -15.95 7.91
C TRP A 46 -1.39 -16.84 7.70
N ILE A 47 -0.63 -17.13 8.76
CA ILE A 47 0.62 -17.90 8.66
C ILE A 47 0.42 -19.41 8.91
N GLY A 48 -0.76 -19.84 9.34
CA GLY A 48 -1.09 -21.25 9.55
C GLY A 48 -1.54 -21.97 8.28
N ASN A 49 -1.94 -21.22 7.25
CA ASN A 49 -2.36 -21.77 5.96
C ASN A 49 -1.16 -22.05 5.05
N THR A 50 -0.86 -23.32 4.82
CA THR A 50 0.27 -23.77 3.99
C THR A 50 -0.08 -23.98 2.51
N ASN A 51 -1.24 -23.51 2.04
CA ASN A 51 -1.67 -23.68 0.65
C ASN A 51 -1.01 -22.68 -0.32
N GLY A 52 -0.23 -21.72 0.18
CA GLY A 52 0.50 -20.74 -0.63
C GLY A 52 1.92 -21.19 -0.97
N LEU A 53 2.47 -20.70 -2.08
CA LEU A 53 3.87 -20.93 -2.45
C LEU A 53 4.82 -20.12 -1.57
N GLN A 54 5.98 -20.69 -1.29
CA GLN A 54 7.03 -20.07 -0.48
C GLN A 54 8.13 -19.45 -1.35
N TRP A 55 8.97 -18.61 -0.73
CA TRP A 55 10.09 -17.96 -1.40
C TRP A 55 11.02 -18.99 -2.05
N LEU A 56 11.22 -18.83 -3.37
CA LEU A 56 11.98 -19.74 -4.23
C LEU A 56 11.51 -21.20 -4.16
N GLN A 57 10.24 -21.44 -3.82
CA GLN A 57 9.63 -22.74 -4.05
C GLN A 57 9.54 -22.99 -5.55
N GLN A 58 10.04 -24.13 -6.00
CA GLN A 58 9.93 -24.53 -7.40
C GLN A 58 8.47 -24.91 -7.70
N TRP A 59 7.90 -24.32 -8.75
CA TRP A 59 6.53 -24.55 -9.16
C TRP A 59 6.41 -24.59 -10.67
N ASP A 60 5.53 -25.47 -11.18
CA ASP A 60 5.18 -25.51 -12.59
C ASP A 60 3.98 -24.61 -12.86
N TYR A 61 4.25 -23.43 -13.43
CA TYR A 61 3.20 -22.50 -13.84
C TYR A 61 2.56 -22.90 -15.18
N GLY A 62 3.07 -23.96 -15.81
CA GLY A 62 2.65 -24.41 -17.13
C GLY A 62 2.97 -23.41 -18.24
N GLY A 63 2.45 -23.71 -19.44
CA GLY A 63 2.59 -22.86 -20.62
C GLY A 63 4.05 -22.55 -20.98
N LYS A 64 4.34 -21.27 -21.25
CA LYS A 64 5.70 -20.81 -21.60
C LYS A 64 6.63 -20.65 -20.39
N CYS A 65 6.08 -20.59 -19.17
CA CYS A 65 6.86 -20.40 -17.96
C CYS A 65 7.44 -21.73 -17.47
N GLY A 66 6.63 -22.80 -17.47
CA GLY A 66 7.04 -24.12 -17.00
C GLY A 66 7.49 -24.10 -15.53
N TYR A 67 8.44 -24.97 -15.19
CA TYR A 67 9.07 -25.01 -13.86
C TYR A 67 10.00 -23.81 -13.63
N VAL A 68 9.61 -22.93 -12.71
CA VAL A 68 10.44 -21.80 -12.26
C VAL A 68 10.37 -21.66 -10.74
N TYR A 69 11.29 -20.88 -10.17
CA TYR A 69 11.26 -20.51 -8.76
C TYR A 69 10.24 -19.40 -8.52
N HIS A 70 9.34 -19.60 -7.54
CA HIS A 70 8.34 -18.61 -7.14
C HIS A 70 9.02 -17.38 -6.49
N PRO A 71 8.89 -16.18 -7.07
CA PRO A 71 9.61 -14.98 -6.64
C PRO A 71 8.85 -14.21 -5.55
N GLY A 72 8.24 -14.92 -4.59
CA GLY A 72 7.40 -14.31 -3.56
C GLY A 72 7.04 -15.27 -2.44
N VAL A 73 6.07 -14.86 -1.62
CA VAL A 73 5.37 -15.74 -0.67
C VAL A 73 3.89 -15.47 -0.85
N ASP A 74 3.09 -16.51 -1.07
CA ASP A 74 1.64 -16.41 -1.12
C ASP A 74 1.07 -16.53 0.29
N PHE A 75 0.41 -15.49 0.77
CA PHE A 75 -0.31 -15.50 2.04
C PHE A 75 -1.78 -15.85 1.81
N ASN A 76 -2.26 -16.88 2.49
CA ASN A 76 -3.67 -17.26 2.49
C ASN A 76 -4.23 -17.18 3.91
N LYS A 77 -5.47 -16.73 4.09
CA LYS A 77 -6.07 -16.65 5.43
C LYS A 77 -6.28 -18.04 6.03
N ASP A 78 -6.00 -18.20 7.32
CA ASP A 78 -6.19 -19.44 8.05
C ASP A 78 -7.65 -19.92 7.97
N GLY A 79 -7.84 -21.22 7.74
CA GLY A 79 -9.17 -21.84 7.65
C GLY A 79 -9.92 -21.54 6.34
N THR A 80 -9.27 -20.97 5.34
CA THR A 80 -9.87 -20.68 4.02
C THR A 80 -9.21 -21.46 2.89
N THR A 81 -9.92 -21.60 1.77
CA THR A 81 -9.45 -22.20 0.51
C THR A 81 -10.01 -21.45 -0.69
N GLY A 82 -9.36 -21.55 -1.86
CA GLY A 82 -9.76 -20.81 -3.06
C GLY A 82 -9.82 -19.31 -2.80
N ASP A 83 -10.89 -18.66 -3.24
CA ASP A 83 -11.13 -17.21 -3.05
C ASP A 83 -11.63 -16.85 -1.64
N GLY A 84 -11.46 -17.71 -0.64
CA GLY A 84 -12.04 -17.53 0.71
C GLY A 84 -11.52 -16.32 1.48
N ASP A 85 -10.41 -15.72 1.05
CA ASP A 85 -9.82 -14.50 1.57
C ASP A 85 -9.81 -13.33 0.56
N LEU A 86 -10.53 -13.48 -0.56
CA LEU A 86 -10.64 -12.46 -1.57
C LEU A 86 -11.22 -11.15 -0.99
N GLY A 87 -10.47 -10.06 -1.16
CA GLY A 87 -10.87 -8.73 -0.70
C GLY A 87 -10.62 -8.46 0.79
N GLN A 88 -9.98 -9.38 1.53
CA GLN A 88 -9.43 -9.06 2.84
C GLN A 88 -8.33 -8.00 2.72
N PRO A 89 -8.18 -7.09 3.69
CA PRO A 89 -7.25 -5.96 3.61
C PRO A 89 -5.78 -6.40 3.51
N VAL A 90 -5.01 -5.64 2.74
CA VAL A 90 -3.56 -5.77 2.57
C VAL A 90 -2.91 -4.46 3.02
N TYR A 91 -1.85 -4.57 3.82
CA TYR A 91 -1.16 -3.44 4.44
C TYR A 91 0.27 -3.30 3.92
N ALA A 92 0.78 -2.06 3.96
CA ALA A 92 2.19 -1.80 3.65
C ALA A 92 3.04 -2.51 4.70
N VAL A 93 4.12 -3.18 4.26
CA VAL A 93 5.01 -3.89 5.19
C VAL A 93 5.82 -2.91 6.02
N ALA A 94 6.04 -1.70 5.52
CA ALA A 94 6.75 -0.61 6.18
C ALA A 94 6.35 0.75 5.55
N ASN A 95 6.80 1.85 6.15
CA ASN A 95 6.70 3.19 5.56
C ASN A 95 7.40 3.22 4.18
N GLY A 96 6.84 3.93 3.21
CA GLY A 96 7.45 4.03 1.89
C GLY A 96 6.63 4.86 0.91
N ILE A 97 7.09 4.92 -0.34
CA ILE A 97 6.45 5.64 -1.44
C ILE A 97 5.96 4.63 -2.46
N VAL A 98 4.67 4.68 -2.80
CA VAL A 98 4.14 3.88 -3.91
C VAL A 98 4.77 4.38 -5.21
N THR A 99 5.59 3.55 -5.85
CA THR A 99 6.24 3.88 -7.12
C THR A 99 5.47 3.34 -8.32
N PHE A 100 4.61 2.35 -8.12
CA PHE A 100 3.71 1.82 -9.14
C PHE A 100 2.44 1.26 -8.51
N SER A 101 1.30 1.48 -9.17
CA SER A 101 0.03 0.82 -8.86
C SER A 101 -0.75 0.66 -10.16
N GLY A 102 -1.03 -0.58 -10.55
CA GLY A 102 -1.71 -0.87 -11.81
C GLY A 102 -1.54 -2.30 -12.26
N ASP A 103 -1.88 -2.56 -13.51
CA ASP A 103 -1.78 -3.90 -14.12
C ASP A 103 -0.31 -4.30 -14.33
N GLY A 104 0.11 -5.38 -13.67
CA GLY A 104 1.42 -6.03 -13.78
C GLY A 104 1.46 -7.12 -14.87
N GLY A 105 0.40 -7.24 -15.67
CA GLY A 105 0.27 -8.19 -16.76
C GLY A 105 -0.40 -9.51 -16.35
N ALA A 106 -0.61 -10.38 -17.34
CA ALA A 106 -1.46 -11.57 -17.23
C ALA A 106 -1.09 -12.50 -16.07
N SER A 107 0.20 -12.60 -15.72
CA SER A 107 0.65 -13.47 -14.63
C SER A 107 0.51 -12.86 -13.24
N TRP A 108 0.59 -11.54 -13.10
CA TRP A 108 0.59 -10.87 -11.79
C TRP A 108 -0.76 -10.25 -11.43
N GLY A 109 -1.61 -9.96 -12.42
CA GLY A 109 -2.78 -9.11 -12.23
C GLY A 109 -2.37 -7.72 -11.78
N ASN A 110 -3.21 -7.05 -10.97
CA ASN A 110 -2.80 -5.76 -10.42
C ASN A 110 -1.68 -5.95 -9.39
N ILE A 111 -0.71 -5.05 -9.45
CA ILE A 111 0.38 -4.97 -8.49
C ILE A 111 0.50 -3.58 -7.88
N ILE A 112 1.10 -3.55 -6.70
CA ILE A 112 1.58 -2.33 -6.06
C ILE A 112 3.05 -2.52 -5.78
N LEU A 113 3.89 -1.54 -6.12
CA LEU A 113 5.29 -1.48 -5.69
C LEU A 113 5.48 -0.29 -4.75
N ILE A 114 6.14 -0.55 -3.63
CA ILE A 114 6.49 0.47 -2.64
C ILE A 114 8.01 0.50 -2.48
N GLU A 115 8.60 1.68 -2.68
CA GLU A 115 10.00 1.95 -2.36
C GLU A 115 10.12 2.35 -0.88
N HIS A 116 11.02 1.70 -0.17
CA HIS A 116 11.31 1.94 1.24
C HIS A 116 12.73 2.51 1.37
N THR A 117 12.86 3.66 2.03
CA THR A 117 14.18 4.20 2.41
C THR A 117 14.51 3.69 3.82
N LEU A 118 15.60 2.93 3.95
CA LEU A 118 16.08 2.36 5.21
C LEU A 118 16.84 3.40 6.06
N PRO A 119 17.11 3.13 7.36
CA PRO A 119 17.80 4.08 8.23
C PRO A 119 19.20 4.50 7.77
N ASP A 120 19.89 3.66 7.00
CA ASP A 120 21.19 3.96 6.41
C ASP A 120 21.10 4.71 5.06
N GLY A 121 19.87 5.04 4.62
CA GLY A 121 19.59 5.70 3.34
C GLY A 121 19.56 4.77 2.13
N SER A 122 19.83 3.47 2.30
CA SER A 122 19.66 2.49 1.23
C SER A 122 18.18 2.27 0.91
N LYS A 123 17.89 1.73 -0.27
CA LYS A 123 16.53 1.54 -0.77
C LYS A 123 16.23 0.08 -1.02
N VAL A 124 15.04 -0.35 -0.60
CA VAL A 124 14.47 -1.67 -0.89
C VAL A 124 13.03 -1.53 -1.39
N TRP A 125 12.51 -2.54 -2.07
CA TRP A 125 11.15 -2.54 -2.60
C TRP A 125 10.35 -3.70 -2.06
N SER A 126 9.08 -3.45 -1.74
CA SER A 126 8.06 -4.49 -1.59
C SER A 126 7.15 -4.48 -2.82
N GLN A 127 6.73 -5.67 -3.25
CA GLN A 127 5.78 -5.87 -4.33
C GLN A 127 4.60 -6.69 -3.81
N TYR A 128 3.40 -6.24 -4.14
CA TYR A 128 2.13 -6.90 -3.79
C TYR A 128 1.48 -7.36 -5.08
N GLY A 129 1.31 -8.68 -5.24
CA GLY A 129 0.66 -9.28 -6.40
C GLY A 129 -0.82 -9.59 -6.16
N HIS A 130 -1.57 -9.79 -7.23
CA HIS A 130 -2.96 -10.28 -7.18
C HIS A 130 -3.93 -9.43 -6.34
N VAL A 131 -3.61 -8.15 -6.11
CA VAL A 131 -4.47 -7.24 -5.34
C VAL A 131 -5.66 -6.77 -6.18
N LYS A 132 -6.78 -6.43 -5.54
CA LYS A 132 -7.90 -5.81 -6.25
C LYS A 132 -7.59 -4.34 -6.58
N ALA A 133 -8.03 -3.88 -7.75
CA ALA A 133 -7.74 -2.53 -8.27
C ALA A 133 -8.19 -1.36 -7.37
N TYR A 134 -9.11 -1.59 -6.44
CA TYR A 134 -9.61 -0.58 -5.49
C TYR A 134 -9.04 -0.75 -4.07
N GLN A 135 -8.09 -1.64 -3.89
CA GLN A 135 -7.51 -1.92 -2.59
C GLN A 135 -6.39 -0.92 -2.34
N LEU A 136 -6.74 0.17 -1.64
CA LEU A 136 -5.73 1.06 -1.08
C LEU A 136 -4.90 0.24 -0.09
N VAL A 137 -3.59 0.17 -0.34
CA VAL A 137 -2.66 -0.11 0.74
C VAL A 137 -2.76 1.09 1.67
N MET A 138 -3.50 0.92 2.77
CA MET A 138 -3.72 1.98 3.73
C MET A 138 -2.35 2.38 4.30
N GLU A 139 -1.99 3.64 4.08
CA GLU A 139 -0.84 4.27 4.72
C GLU A 139 -1.10 4.24 6.23
N LEU A 140 -0.42 3.35 6.94
CA LEU A 140 -0.31 3.48 8.40
C LEU A 140 0.59 4.70 8.65
N ALA A 141 0.00 5.88 8.60
CA ALA A 141 0.57 7.05 9.23
C ALA A 141 0.66 6.76 10.73
N PHE A 142 1.81 6.26 11.19
CA PHE A 142 2.08 6.10 12.61
C PHE A 142 2.14 7.49 13.26
N GLN A 143 1.02 7.97 13.78
CA GLN A 143 1.08 8.90 14.91
C GLN A 143 1.67 8.14 16.08
N LYS A 144 2.91 8.50 16.42
CA LYS A 144 3.63 8.13 17.64
C LYS A 144 2.67 8.01 18.82
N ALA A 145 2.38 6.78 19.24
CA ALA A 145 1.69 6.54 20.49
C ALA A 145 2.64 6.93 21.63
N SER A 146 2.44 8.14 22.15
CA SER A 146 2.97 8.53 23.45
C SER A 146 2.25 7.72 24.53
N LYS A 147 3.00 6.92 25.29
CA LYS A 147 3.04 6.96 26.75
C LYS A 147 4.24 6.14 27.22
#